data_AF-A0A158QSP8-F1
#
_entry.id   AF-A0A158QSP8-F1
#
_cell.length_a   1.000
_cell.length_b   1.000
_cell.length_c   1.000
_cell.angle_alpha   90.00
_cell.angle_beta   90.00
_cell.angle_gamma   90.00
#
_symmetry.space_group_name_H-M   'P 1'
#
loop_
_entity.id
_entity.type
_entity.pdbx_description
1 polymer ?
#
loop_
_entity_poly.entity_id
_entity_poly.type
_entity_poly.pdbx_seq_one_letter_code
_entity_poly.pdbx_strand_id
1 'polypeptide(L)'
;MQLWRLNKVLVGFGDKSHETATYQICRWPPRKLDDIHFVSGYNITLCVRLEASELETRRRKTYPLTDLFQLSQTNRQVSFDDLATLPRKLWKRVKYPEVYRTYPQDVPLKQIVEAVNAGLPVTDMPEYNFPIRILQTSTTVCTNHTQHDLVIVVKSGILGWDARTAFRAFMQRERARSPKLKVGVVFSLGLPRKHGGRFFNRYGNIISLPGISGDLLEVFEGYEDYVMDRIKMEIEENGDIVLADYEDTYYNLTWKTVTNLRWLSAFCNKYHGNTFMIIDDDHRMNLTMVARMLDSVSKETLRKSIFGFIAKFDLAYRSPMKKWFLSYHEFPWDLMYQYPRGFSQFIGADIVDDMAIASAYTRYNYAPEDVYLGMVAFKLGIDLHHVNSMYDHREYELRNNGTRPAMVALSKYFERARRR
;
A
#
# COMPACT_ATOMS: atom_id res chain seq x y z
N MET A 1 29.66 -2.36 -6.24
CA MET A 1 29.77 -1.33 -5.20
C MET A 1 30.09 -0.02 -5.89
N GLN A 2 29.07 0.77 -6.25
CA GLN A 2 29.23 2.07 -6.91
C GLN A 2 28.56 3.11 -6.03
N LEU A 3 29.39 3.99 -5.46
CA LEU A 3 29.01 5.13 -4.65
C LEU A 3 28.42 6.22 -5.55
N TRP A 4 27.14 6.52 -5.40
CA TRP A 4 26.56 7.74 -5.95
C TRP A 4 26.92 8.91 -5.03
N ARG A 5 27.88 9.73 -5.48
CA ARG A 5 28.15 11.04 -4.89
C ARG A 5 27.04 12.01 -5.31
N LEU A 6 26.38 12.60 -4.32
CA LEU A 6 25.48 13.74 -4.48
C LEU A 6 26.28 14.98 -4.92
N ASN A 7 26.12 15.41 -6.17
CA ASN A 7 26.47 16.77 -6.57
C ASN A 7 25.27 17.67 -6.31
N LYS A 8 25.44 18.58 -5.34
CA LYS A 8 24.59 19.76 -5.18
C LYS A 8 24.69 20.62 -6.44
N VAL A 9 23.60 20.81 -7.16
CA VAL A 9 23.46 21.91 -8.12
C VAL A 9 22.57 22.96 -7.48
N LEU A 10 23.21 24.02 -6.99
CA LEU A 10 22.58 25.31 -6.72
C LEU A 10 22.26 25.92 -8.09
N VAL A 11 20.98 25.99 -8.46
CA VAL A 11 20.54 26.80 -9.60
C VAL A 11 20.10 28.15 -9.05
N GLY A 12 20.83 29.20 -9.46
CA GLY A 12 20.54 30.58 -9.11
C GLY A 12 19.24 31.06 -9.74
N PHE A 13 18.47 31.80 -8.96
CA PHE A 13 17.31 32.56 -9.42
C PHE A 13 17.80 33.79 -10.19
N GLY A 14 17.45 33.84 -11.48
CA GLY A 14 17.55 35.03 -12.32
C GLY A 14 16.16 35.63 -12.51
N ASP A 15 16.07 36.90 -12.14
CA ASP A 15 14.94 37.83 -12.07
C ASP A 15 13.94 37.82 -13.24
N LYS A 16 12.63 37.71 -12.93
CA LYS A 16 11.54 38.54 -13.49
C LYS A 16 10.16 38.23 -12.87
N SER A 17 9.45 39.31 -12.56
CA SER A 17 8.07 39.49 -12.06
C SER A 17 7.76 39.04 -10.64
N HIS A 18 7.56 40.04 -9.78
CA HIS A 18 6.93 39.96 -8.47
C HIS A 18 5.48 39.45 -8.57
N GLU A 19 5.30 38.14 -8.66
CA GLU A 19 4.12 37.49 -8.09
C GLU A 19 4.41 37.28 -6.61
N THR A 20 3.53 37.80 -5.76
CA THR A 20 3.51 37.52 -4.32
C THR A 20 3.63 36.01 -4.11
N ALA A 21 4.77 35.54 -3.61
CA ALA A 21 4.98 34.15 -3.26
C ALA A 21 3.96 33.79 -2.17
N THR A 22 2.84 33.22 -2.59
CA THR A 22 1.90 32.59 -1.67
C THR A 22 2.69 31.47 -1.00
N TYR A 23 2.91 31.58 0.31
CA TYR A 23 3.56 30.53 1.09
C TYR A 23 2.80 29.23 0.82
N GLN A 24 3.38 28.33 0.02
CA GLN A 24 2.74 27.06 -0.29
C GLN A 24 2.66 26.26 1.00
N ILE A 25 1.44 26.11 1.52
CA ILE A 25 1.18 25.35 2.74
C ILE A 25 1.35 23.88 2.39
N CYS A 26 2.50 23.29 2.73
CA CYS A 26 2.70 21.85 2.67
C CYS A 26 1.76 21.16 3.65
N ARG A 27 0.67 20.59 3.14
CA ARG A 27 -0.35 19.87 3.90
C ARG A 27 -0.77 18.61 3.16
N TRP A 28 -1.16 17.57 3.90
CA TRP A 28 -1.83 16.40 3.33
C TRP A 28 -3.06 16.00 4.17
N PRO A 29 -4.22 15.65 3.58
CA PRO A 29 -4.52 15.68 2.14
C PRO A 29 -4.54 17.12 1.57
N PRO A 30 -4.40 17.30 0.25
CA PRO A 30 -4.53 18.62 -0.38
C PRO A 30 -5.93 19.20 -0.16
N ARG A 31 -6.06 20.53 -0.14
CA ARG A 31 -7.38 21.17 0.03
C ARG A 31 -8.18 21.11 -1.27
N LYS A 32 -7.50 21.22 -2.40
CA LYS A 32 -8.04 21.07 -3.74
C LYS A 32 -7.12 20.18 -4.56
N LEU A 33 -7.67 19.42 -5.50
CA LEU A 33 -6.86 18.60 -6.41
C LEU A 33 -5.90 19.46 -7.26
N ASP A 34 -6.26 20.70 -7.55
CA ASP A 34 -5.39 21.66 -8.24
C ASP A 34 -4.07 21.91 -7.50
N ASP A 35 -4.05 21.79 -6.16
CA ASP A 35 -2.85 21.99 -5.34
C ASP A 35 -1.76 20.92 -5.62
N ILE A 36 -2.15 19.79 -6.21
CA ILE A 36 -1.27 18.67 -6.57
C ILE A 36 -1.28 18.38 -8.08
N HIS A 37 -1.92 19.21 -8.90
CA HIS A 37 -1.90 19.06 -10.35
C HIS A 37 -0.50 19.34 -10.91
N PHE A 38 -0.06 18.53 -11.88
CA PHE A 38 1.28 18.64 -12.45
C PHE A 38 1.26 18.35 -13.95
N VAL A 39 1.56 19.37 -14.77
CA VAL A 39 1.67 19.36 -16.26
C VAL A 39 0.56 18.56 -16.96
N SER A 40 0.65 17.23 -16.91
CA SER A 40 -0.38 16.25 -17.23
C SER A 40 -0.48 15.23 -16.08
N GLY A 41 -1.52 15.33 -15.25
CA GLY A 41 -1.75 14.42 -14.11
C GLY A 41 -1.58 15.09 -12.75
N TYR A 42 -1.25 14.29 -11.73
CA TYR A 42 -1.16 14.74 -10.33
C TYR A 42 0.09 14.21 -9.65
N ASN A 43 0.80 15.07 -8.91
CA ASN A 43 1.93 14.68 -8.08
C ASN A 43 1.45 14.34 -6.67
N ILE A 44 1.39 13.05 -6.34
CA ILE A 44 0.96 12.57 -5.02
C ILE A 44 2.17 12.32 -4.09
N THR A 45 3.29 12.99 -4.33
CA THR A 45 4.43 13.02 -3.40
C THR A 45 4.12 14.00 -2.27
N LEU A 46 4.33 13.61 -1.01
CA LEU A 46 3.94 14.48 0.10
C LEU A 46 4.82 15.74 0.17
N CYS A 47 4.20 16.90 0.33
CA CYS A 47 4.89 18.14 0.67
C CYS A 47 5.11 18.16 2.19
N VAL A 48 6.35 18.27 2.66
CA VAL A 48 6.70 18.30 4.08
C VAL A 48 7.75 19.38 4.32
N ARG A 49 7.65 20.12 5.45
CA ARG A 49 8.60 21.16 5.84
C ARG A 49 9.26 20.80 7.16
N LEU A 50 10.57 20.97 7.28
CA LEU A 50 11.30 20.75 8.52
C LEU A 50 11.26 21.99 9.42
N GLU A 51 11.16 21.81 10.73
CA GLU A 51 11.35 22.88 11.70
C GLU A 51 12.78 23.43 11.65
N ALA A 52 12.93 24.76 11.66
CA ALA A 52 14.23 25.42 11.49
C ALA A 52 15.25 25.08 12.61
N SER A 53 14.77 24.74 13.81
CA SER A 53 15.61 24.30 14.95
C SER A 53 16.18 22.89 14.79
N GLU A 54 15.61 22.07 13.90
CA GLU A 54 16.00 20.67 13.67
C GLU A 54 17.00 20.52 12.51
N LEU A 55 17.60 21.64 12.05
CA LEU A 55 18.59 21.61 10.97
C LEU A 55 19.87 20.83 11.34
N GLU A 56 20.13 20.59 12.63
CA GLU A 56 21.35 19.97 13.13
C GLU A 56 21.09 18.83 14.12
N THR A 57 21.04 17.60 13.60
CA THR A 57 21.79 16.39 14.04
C THR A 57 21.03 15.10 13.71
N ARG A 58 21.19 14.60 12.48
CA ARG A 58 20.77 13.21 12.15
C ARG A 58 21.72 12.22 12.81
N ARG A 59 21.45 11.82 14.04
CA ARG A 59 22.12 10.70 14.68
C ARG A 59 21.43 9.40 14.28
N ARG A 60 22.22 8.41 13.86
CA ARG A 60 21.74 7.04 13.65
C ARG A 60 21.13 6.54 14.96
N LYS A 61 19.83 6.21 14.97
CA LYS A 61 19.16 5.68 16.16
C LYS A 61 19.75 4.34 16.56
N THR A 62 20.04 4.20 17.84
CA THR A 62 20.52 2.97 18.47
C THR A 62 19.64 2.60 19.64
N TYR A 63 19.54 1.30 19.92
CA TYR A 63 18.68 0.72 20.93
C TYR A 63 19.49 -0.16 21.86
N PRO A 64 19.31 -0.08 23.19
CA PRO A 64 19.88 -1.04 24.11
C PRO A 64 19.45 -2.46 23.76
N LEU A 65 20.42 -3.39 23.72
CA LEU A 65 20.12 -4.77 23.34
C LEU A 65 19.16 -5.45 24.33
N THR A 66 19.15 -5.01 25.59
CA THR A 66 18.21 -5.45 26.64
C THR A 66 16.76 -5.05 26.37
N ASP A 67 16.52 -3.99 25.60
CA ASP A 67 15.17 -3.54 25.26
C ASP A 67 14.57 -4.42 24.16
N LEU A 68 15.44 -4.96 23.30
CA LEU A 68 15.06 -5.81 22.16
C LEU A 68 15.10 -7.30 22.47
N PHE A 69 15.90 -7.73 23.45
CA PHE A 69 16.10 -9.14 23.78
C PHE A 69 16.05 -9.36 25.30
N GLN A 70 15.51 -10.50 25.73
CA GLN A 70 15.42 -10.88 27.14
C GLN A 70 16.80 -11.28 27.67
N LEU A 71 17.68 -10.33 28.03
CA LEU A 71 19.06 -10.53 28.49
C LEU A 71 19.26 -10.08 29.95
N SER A 72 20.23 -10.67 30.66
CA SER A 72 20.45 -10.44 32.10
C SER A 72 21.16 -9.12 32.44
N GLN A 73 21.97 -8.56 31.53
CA GLN A 73 22.43 -7.15 31.48
C GLN A 73 23.51 -7.00 30.39
N THR A 74 23.47 -5.91 29.62
CA THR A 74 24.52 -5.54 28.66
C THR A 74 24.44 -4.06 28.32
N ASN A 75 25.59 -3.40 28.14
CA ASN A 75 25.67 -2.00 27.69
C ASN A 75 25.70 -1.87 26.16
N ARG A 76 25.55 -2.98 25.43
CA ARG A 76 25.60 -2.97 23.97
C ARG A 76 24.35 -2.30 23.42
N GLN A 77 24.56 -1.29 22.58
CA GLN A 77 23.51 -0.73 21.74
C GLN A 77 23.67 -1.20 20.30
N VAL A 78 22.56 -1.26 19.58
CA VAL A 78 22.51 -1.68 18.18
C VAL A 78 21.61 -0.75 17.39
N SER A 79 22.01 -0.39 16.18
CA SER A 79 21.12 0.21 15.20
C SER A 79 20.33 -0.87 14.44
N PHE A 80 19.37 -0.45 13.61
CA PHE A 80 18.63 -1.38 12.76
C PHE A 80 19.54 -2.23 11.86
N ASP A 81 20.53 -1.65 11.18
CA ASP A 81 21.35 -2.45 10.25
C ASP A 81 22.26 -3.45 10.99
N ASP A 82 22.62 -3.14 12.24
CA ASP A 82 23.42 -4.06 13.06
C ASP A 82 22.62 -5.33 13.40
N LEU A 83 21.27 -5.24 13.49
CA LEU A 83 20.39 -6.38 13.82
C LEU A 83 20.54 -7.55 12.85
N ALA A 84 20.72 -7.27 11.57
CA ALA A 84 20.90 -8.30 10.53
C ALA A 84 22.13 -9.18 10.79
N THR A 85 23.15 -8.63 11.44
CA THR A 85 24.44 -9.30 11.70
C THR A 85 24.49 -10.02 13.05
N LEU A 86 23.48 -9.81 13.92
CA LEU A 86 23.49 -10.42 15.25
C LEU A 86 23.43 -11.96 15.17
N PRO A 87 24.11 -12.67 16.10
CA PRO A 87 24.08 -14.12 16.14
C PRO A 87 22.64 -14.67 16.22
N ARG A 88 22.30 -15.63 15.36
CA ARG A 88 20.93 -16.20 15.30
C ARG A 88 20.44 -16.82 16.61
N LYS A 89 21.34 -17.33 17.45
CA LYS A 89 20.98 -17.85 18.79
C LYS A 89 20.30 -16.79 19.66
N LEU A 90 20.63 -15.51 19.48
CA LEU A 90 20.05 -14.40 20.23
C LEU A 90 18.55 -14.20 19.92
N TRP A 91 18.14 -14.50 18.69
CA TRP A 91 16.77 -14.29 18.19
C TRP A 91 15.74 -15.19 18.84
N LYS A 92 16.16 -16.26 19.52
CA LYS A 92 15.28 -17.07 20.37
C LYS A 92 14.78 -16.31 21.61
N ARG A 93 15.40 -15.19 21.96
CA ARG A 93 15.11 -14.36 23.14
C ARG A 93 14.58 -12.98 22.75
N VAL A 94 14.26 -12.75 21.48
CA VAL A 94 13.76 -11.46 21.00
C VAL A 94 12.43 -11.12 21.66
N LYS A 95 12.20 -9.83 21.93
CA LYS A 95 10.97 -9.31 22.49
C LYS A 95 10.08 -8.79 21.35
N TYR A 96 8.90 -9.39 21.23
CA TYR A 96 7.85 -8.93 20.31
C TYR A 96 6.73 -8.28 21.14
N PRO A 97 6.21 -7.11 20.72
CA PRO A 97 6.48 -6.41 19.45
C PRO A 97 7.63 -5.37 19.52
N GLU A 98 8.42 -5.32 20.59
CA GLU A 98 9.43 -4.27 20.82
C GLU A 98 10.42 -4.14 19.67
N VAL A 99 10.90 -5.27 19.14
CA VAL A 99 11.86 -5.27 18.01
C VAL A 99 11.32 -4.58 16.76
N TYR A 100 10.00 -4.59 16.54
CA TYR A 100 9.36 -3.96 15.39
C TYR A 100 9.52 -2.44 15.39
N ARG A 101 9.61 -1.82 16.57
CA ARG A 101 9.79 -0.35 16.70
C ARG A 101 11.08 0.15 16.09
N THR A 102 12.06 -0.75 15.90
CA THR A 102 13.35 -0.42 15.27
C THR A 102 13.29 -0.30 13.75
N TYR A 103 12.18 -0.71 13.11
CA TYR A 103 12.10 -0.72 11.65
C TYR A 103 12.31 0.69 11.06
N PRO A 104 13.03 0.83 9.94
CA PRO A 104 13.54 2.13 9.52
C PRO A 104 12.50 3.25 9.38
N GLN A 105 13.08 4.41 9.70
CA GLN A 105 12.49 5.63 10.19
C GLN A 105 11.58 5.42 11.41
N ASP A 106 12.20 5.12 12.55
CA ASP A 106 11.60 5.28 13.86
C ASP A 106 11.55 6.79 14.18
N VAL A 107 10.37 7.38 14.23
CA VAL A 107 10.10 8.82 14.44
C VAL A 107 8.77 8.94 15.20
N PRO A 108 8.48 10.09 15.86
CA PRO A 108 7.20 10.30 16.54
C PRO A 108 6.04 10.44 15.53
N LEU A 109 5.66 9.32 14.91
CA LEU A 109 4.84 9.31 13.70
C LEU A 109 3.46 9.96 13.89
N LYS A 110 2.83 9.78 15.06
CA LYS A 110 1.54 10.40 15.38
C LYS A 110 1.61 11.94 15.35
N GLN A 111 2.66 12.50 15.96
CA GLN A 111 2.89 13.95 15.99
C GLN A 111 3.19 14.49 14.59
N ILE A 112 3.99 13.75 13.82
CA ILE A 112 4.29 14.07 12.41
C ILE A 112 3.01 14.07 11.57
N VAL A 113 2.15 13.07 11.72
CA VAL A 113 0.87 12.98 11.02
C VAL A 113 -0.03 14.18 11.36
N GLU A 114 -0.17 14.50 12.64
CA GLU A 114 -0.94 15.67 13.11
C GLU A 114 -0.39 16.97 12.51
N ALA A 115 0.93 17.15 12.50
CA ALA A 115 1.58 18.33 11.94
C ALA A 115 1.39 18.45 10.43
N VAL A 116 1.63 17.37 9.66
CA VAL A 116 1.43 17.36 8.21
C VAL A 116 -0.03 17.59 7.84
N ASN A 117 -0.97 17.03 8.60
CA ASN A 117 -2.40 17.27 8.40
C ASN A 117 -2.79 18.72 8.70
N ALA A 118 -2.18 19.34 9.70
CA ALA A 118 -2.38 20.76 10.02
C ALA A 118 -1.64 21.72 9.07
N GLY A 119 -0.75 21.21 8.20
CA GLY A 119 0.12 22.03 7.35
C GLY A 119 1.29 22.67 8.09
N LEU A 120 1.62 22.16 9.28
CA LEU A 120 2.71 22.62 10.13
C LEU A 120 4.03 21.92 9.74
N PRO A 121 5.18 22.54 10.07
CA PRO A 121 6.46 21.86 9.97
C PRO A 121 6.53 20.61 10.86
N VAL A 122 7.45 19.70 10.55
CA VAL A 122 7.70 18.45 11.28
C VAL A 122 9.10 18.42 11.87
N THR A 123 9.32 17.52 12.82
CA THR A 123 10.63 17.27 13.44
C THR A 123 11.57 16.46 12.54
N ASP A 124 11.04 15.60 11.68
CA ASP A 124 11.82 14.68 10.86
C ASP A 124 11.35 14.72 9.41
N MET A 125 12.28 14.85 8.45
CA MET A 125 11.93 14.71 7.03
C MET A 125 11.70 13.23 6.66
N PRO A 126 10.71 12.91 5.80
CA PRO A 126 10.46 11.53 5.41
C PRO A 126 11.57 10.98 4.51
N GLU A 127 12.09 9.79 4.83
CA GLU A 127 13.14 9.11 4.06
C GLU A 127 12.58 8.28 2.90
N TYR A 128 11.30 7.93 2.97
CA TYR A 128 10.63 7.04 2.00
C TYR A 128 9.53 7.77 1.23
N ASN A 129 9.62 9.09 1.11
CA ASN A 129 8.72 9.89 0.28
C ASN A 129 9.17 9.92 -1.18
N PHE A 130 9.24 8.76 -1.81
CA PHE A 130 9.67 8.70 -3.20
C PHE A 130 8.66 9.39 -4.13
N PRO A 131 9.13 10.00 -5.23
CA PRO A 131 8.24 10.63 -6.20
C PRO A 131 7.24 9.62 -6.79
N ILE A 132 5.95 9.96 -6.75
CA ILE A 132 4.88 9.20 -7.40
C ILE A 132 3.90 10.19 -8.03
N ARG A 133 3.53 9.92 -9.29
CA ARG A 133 2.53 10.67 -10.05
C ARG A 133 1.41 9.77 -10.49
N ILE A 134 0.19 10.30 -10.42
CA ILE A 134 -0.97 9.76 -11.11
C ILE A 134 -0.98 10.37 -12.50
N LEU A 135 -0.76 9.55 -13.52
CA LEU A 135 -0.77 9.96 -14.93
C LEU A 135 -2.18 10.15 -15.45
N GLN A 136 -3.08 9.26 -15.03
CA GLN A 136 -4.51 9.32 -15.32
C GLN A 136 -5.29 8.84 -14.09
N THR A 137 -6.40 9.51 -13.79
CA THR A 137 -7.29 9.13 -12.70
C THR A 137 -8.70 8.82 -13.21
N SER A 138 -9.51 8.21 -12.35
CA SER A 138 -10.88 7.84 -12.69
C SER A 138 -11.73 9.07 -12.99
N THR A 139 -12.57 8.97 -14.02
CA THR A 139 -13.59 9.96 -14.37
C THR A 139 -14.99 9.57 -13.84
N THR A 140 -15.12 8.36 -13.29
CA THR A 140 -16.41 7.78 -12.86
C THR A 140 -16.52 7.58 -11.35
N VAL A 141 -15.41 7.62 -10.60
CA VAL A 141 -15.36 7.37 -9.16
C VAL A 141 -14.50 8.43 -8.48
N CYS A 142 -14.96 8.91 -7.31
CA CYS A 142 -14.28 9.97 -6.55
C CYS A 142 -14.07 11.26 -7.38
N THR A 143 -15.10 11.68 -8.10
CA THR A 143 -15.16 12.96 -8.79
C THR A 143 -16.14 13.89 -8.05
N ASN A 144 -16.12 15.19 -8.32
CA ASN A 144 -16.95 16.18 -7.61
C ASN A 144 -18.46 15.88 -7.61
N HIS A 145 -18.94 15.01 -8.51
CA HIS A 145 -20.35 14.67 -8.68
C HIS A 145 -20.73 13.29 -8.16
N THR A 146 -19.77 12.51 -7.62
CA THR A 146 -20.04 11.14 -7.18
C THR A 146 -20.03 11.01 -5.67
N GLN A 147 -20.93 10.16 -5.18
CA GLN A 147 -21.04 9.79 -3.77
C GLN A 147 -21.12 8.27 -3.68
N HIS A 148 -20.26 7.70 -2.84
CA HIS A 148 -20.14 6.26 -2.68
C HIS A 148 -20.19 5.92 -1.19
N ASP A 149 -20.99 4.91 -0.84
CA ASP A 149 -20.99 4.31 0.49
C ASP A 149 -19.74 3.45 0.69
N LEU A 150 -19.21 2.91 -0.42
CA LEU A 150 -18.00 2.11 -0.50
C LEU A 150 -17.27 2.40 -1.81
N VAL A 151 -15.99 2.76 -1.73
CA VAL A 151 -15.08 2.78 -2.89
C VAL A 151 -14.18 1.55 -2.81
N ILE A 152 -14.11 0.82 -3.92
CA ILE A 152 -13.33 -0.39 -4.08
C ILE A 152 -12.18 -0.11 -5.04
N VAL A 153 -10.95 -0.22 -4.55
CA VAL A 153 -9.74 -0.15 -5.37
C VAL A 153 -9.29 -1.58 -5.67
N VAL A 154 -9.43 -1.99 -6.93
CA VAL A 154 -9.01 -3.30 -7.41
C VAL A 154 -7.55 -3.22 -7.83
N LYS A 155 -6.67 -3.93 -7.13
CA LYS A 155 -5.27 -4.14 -7.54
C LYS A 155 -5.29 -5.08 -8.75
N SER A 156 -4.98 -4.54 -9.93
CA SER A 156 -4.89 -5.32 -11.16
C SER A 156 -3.56 -5.07 -11.85
N GLY A 157 -2.95 -6.11 -12.39
CA GLY A 157 -1.72 -5.96 -13.18
C GLY A 157 -1.99 -5.26 -14.51
N ILE A 158 -1.01 -4.50 -15.00
CA ILE A 158 -1.10 -3.81 -16.30
C ILE A 158 -1.53 -4.74 -17.46
N LEU A 159 -1.12 -6.02 -17.44
CA LEU A 159 -1.47 -7.05 -18.43
C LEU A 159 -2.79 -7.80 -18.13
N GLY A 160 -3.55 -7.40 -17.11
CA GLY A 160 -4.74 -8.08 -16.59
C GLY A 160 -6.07 -7.73 -17.27
N TRP A 161 -6.12 -7.45 -18.58
CA TRP A 161 -7.33 -6.97 -19.27
C TRP A 161 -8.56 -7.85 -19.07
N ASP A 162 -8.40 -9.17 -19.19
CA ASP A 162 -9.50 -10.13 -19.05
C ASP A 162 -10.02 -10.18 -17.60
N ALA A 163 -9.10 -10.08 -16.63
CA ALA A 163 -9.45 -10.05 -15.21
C ALA A 163 -10.29 -8.80 -14.89
N ARG A 164 -9.90 -7.61 -15.41
CA ARG A 164 -10.67 -6.37 -15.26
C ARG A 164 -12.04 -6.47 -15.91
N THR A 165 -12.11 -6.98 -17.14
CA THR A 165 -13.38 -7.20 -17.86
C THR A 165 -14.32 -8.13 -17.09
N ALA A 166 -13.80 -9.26 -16.59
CA ALA A 166 -14.57 -10.19 -15.77
C ALA A 166 -15.02 -9.56 -14.44
N PHE A 167 -14.18 -8.72 -13.83
CA PHE A 167 -14.51 -8.00 -12.60
C PHE A 167 -15.63 -6.97 -12.82
N ARG A 168 -15.58 -6.19 -13.91
CA ARG A 168 -16.66 -5.25 -14.28
C ARG A 168 -18.00 -5.99 -14.46
N ALA A 169 -18.00 -7.08 -15.21
CA ALA A 169 -19.19 -7.92 -15.41
C ALA A 169 -19.72 -8.52 -14.10
N PHE A 170 -18.84 -8.90 -13.19
CA PHE A 170 -19.21 -9.35 -11.84
C PHE A 170 -19.89 -8.25 -11.04
N MET A 171 -19.27 -7.06 -10.99
CA MET A 171 -19.80 -5.92 -10.22
C MET A 171 -21.15 -5.43 -10.72
N GLN A 172 -21.42 -5.52 -12.03
CA GLN A 172 -22.74 -5.23 -12.58
C GLN A 172 -23.83 -6.12 -11.94
N ARG A 173 -23.55 -7.41 -11.75
CA ARG A 173 -24.48 -8.36 -11.12
C ARG A 173 -24.61 -8.14 -9.61
N GLU A 174 -23.50 -7.86 -8.92
CA GLU A 174 -23.52 -7.63 -7.48
C GLU A 174 -24.25 -6.33 -7.12
N ARG A 175 -24.10 -5.26 -7.91
CA ARG A 175 -24.86 -4.01 -7.73
C ARG A 175 -26.37 -4.25 -7.83
N ALA A 176 -26.82 -5.12 -8.74
CA ALA A 176 -28.22 -5.50 -8.84
C ALA A 176 -28.74 -6.26 -7.60
N ARG A 177 -27.86 -6.99 -6.90
CA ARG A 177 -28.19 -7.72 -5.66
C ARG A 177 -28.19 -6.83 -4.42
N SER A 178 -27.42 -5.74 -4.42
CA SER A 178 -27.34 -4.79 -3.30
C SER A 178 -27.57 -3.35 -3.79
N PRO A 179 -28.78 -3.02 -4.30
CA PRO A 179 -29.04 -1.73 -4.96
C PRO A 179 -28.99 -0.52 -4.01
N LYS A 180 -29.06 -0.76 -2.70
CA LYS A 180 -28.99 0.30 -1.69
C LYS A 180 -27.55 0.75 -1.40
N LEU A 181 -26.55 -0.10 -1.71
CA LEU A 181 -25.14 0.20 -1.46
C LEU A 181 -24.54 0.85 -2.72
N LYS A 182 -24.23 2.15 -2.65
CA LYS A 182 -23.59 2.88 -3.74
C LYS A 182 -22.10 2.56 -3.80
N VAL A 183 -21.72 1.66 -4.70
CA VAL A 183 -20.34 1.18 -4.84
C VAL A 183 -19.63 1.81 -6.02
N GLY A 184 -18.55 2.55 -5.76
CA GLY A 184 -17.56 2.96 -6.76
C GLY A 184 -16.47 1.90 -6.91
N VAL A 185 -16.02 1.62 -8.13
CA VAL A 185 -14.95 0.64 -8.39
C VAL A 185 -13.93 1.27 -9.32
N VAL A 186 -12.65 1.20 -8.95
CA VAL A 186 -11.53 1.60 -9.80
C VAL A 186 -10.48 0.50 -9.87
N PHE A 187 -9.74 0.42 -10.96
CA PHE A 187 -8.58 -0.45 -11.11
C PHE A 187 -7.30 0.37 -10.93
N SER A 188 -6.40 -0.10 -10.07
CA SER A 188 -5.11 0.54 -9.80
C SER A 188 -3.98 -0.17 -10.53
N LEU A 189 -3.33 0.58 -11.43
CA LEU A 189 -2.31 0.10 -12.37
C LEU A 189 -1.05 0.96 -12.26
N GLY A 190 0.09 0.36 -12.60
CA GLY A 190 1.33 1.07 -12.90
C GLY A 190 1.67 0.99 -14.40
N LEU A 191 2.91 1.31 -14.75
CA LEU A 191 3.46 1.21 -16.10
C LEU A 191 4.01 -0.19 -16.42
N PRO A 192 4.03 -0.62 -17.68
CA PRO A 192 4.63 -1.90 -18.07
C PRO A 192 6.13 -1.93 -17.77
N ARG A 193 6.61 -3.13 -17.39
CA ARG A 193 8.03 -3.44 -17.28
C ARG A 193 8.66 -3.46 -18.66
N LYS A 194 9.72 -2.67 -18.85
CA LYS A 194 10.40 -2.54 -20.14
C LYS A 194 11.40 -3.67 -20.41
N HIS A 195 12.14 -4.09 -19.39
CA HIS A 195 13.24 -5.05 -19.52
C HIS A 195 13.36 -5.99 -18.31
N GLY A 196 14.02 -7.12 -18.53
CA GLY A 196 14.39 -8.10 -17.50
C GLY A 196 13.35 -9.20 -17.27
N GLY A 197 12.29 -9.25 -18.09
CA GLY A 197 11.23 -10.26 -18.06
C GLY A 197 10.78 -10.64 -16.65
N ARG A 198 10.71 -11.95 -16.36
CA ARG A 198 10.32 -12.49 -15.05
C ARG A 198 11.40 -12.46 -13.97
N PHE A 199 12.61 -12.00 -14.26
CA PHE A 199 13.75 -12.09 -13.36
C PHE A 199 13.99 -10.80 -12.59
N PHE A 200 14.20 -10.94 -11.27
CA PHE A 200 14.39 -9.83 -10.35
C PHE A 200 15.64 -10.07 -9.49
N ASN A 201 16.44 -9.03 -9.28
CA ASN A 201 17.57 -9.08 -8.36
C ASN A 201 17.13 -8.56 -6.98
N ARG A 202 17.26 -9.41 -5.96
CA ARG A 202 16.98 -9.06 -4.58
C ARG A 202 18.18 -9.42 -3.70
N TYR A 203 18.93 -8.40 -3.28
CA TYR A 203 20.17 -8.58 -2.50
C TYR A 203 21.17 -9.54 -3.14
N GLY A 204 21.38 -9.44 -4.45
CA GLY A 204 22.28 -10.32 -5.21
C GLY A 204 21.69 -11.69 -5.54
N ASN A 205 20.48 -12.00 -5.07
CA ASN A 205 19.77 -13.22 -5.43
C ASN A 205 18.88 -12.96 -6.65
N ILE A 206 19.03 -13.76 -7.68
CA ILE A 206 18.13 -13.72 -8.84
C ILE A 206 16.91 -14.56 -8.51
N ILE A 207 15.74 -13.92 -8.48
CA ILE A 207 14.46 -14.55 -8.22
C ILE A 207 13.64 -14.54 -9.51
N SER A 208 13.13 -15.71 -9.89
CA SER A 208 12.18 -15.86 -10.99
C SER A 208 10.75 -15.74 -10.46
N LEU A 209 9.95 -14.84 -11.02
CA LEU A 209 8.52 -14.74 -10.69
C LEU A 209 7.77 -15.92 -11.32
N PRO A 210 7.13 -16.81 -10.54
CA PRO A 210 6.45 -17.97 -11.08
C PRO A 210 5.05 -17.65 -11.60
N GLY A 211 4.52 -18.55 -12.44
CA GLY A 211 3.14 -18.54 -12.91
C GLY A 211 2.85 -17.43 -13.92
N ILE A 212 1.56 -17.22 -14.20
CA ILE A 212 1.10 -16.37 -15.29
C ILE A 212 1.63 -14.94 -15.20
N SER A 213 1.76 -14.39 -13.99
CA SER A 213 2.31 -13.05 -13.80
C SER A 213 3.77 -12.95 -14.25
N GLY A 214 4.57 -14.02 -14.12
CA GLY A 214 5.92 -14.08 -14.65
C GLY A 214 5.95 -14.36 -16.15
N ASP A 215 5.13 -15.32 -16.61
CA ASP A 215 5.04 -15.70 -18.02
C ASP A 215 4.69 -14.51 -18.91
N LEU A 216 3.72 -13.69 -18.49
CA LEU A 216 3.31 -12.51 -19.23
C LEU A 216 4.41 -11.42 -19.28
N LEU A 217 5.26 -11.31 -18.26
CA LEU A 217 6.37 -10.34 -18.30
C LEU A 217 7.43 -10.71 -19.35
N GLU A 218 7.61 -11.99 -19.65
CA GLU A 218 8.50 -12.42 -20.73
C GLU A 218 7.85 -12.23 -22.10
N VAL A 219 6.58 -12.61 -22.24
CA VAL A 219 5.86 -12.49 -23.51
C VAL A 219 5.78 -11.03 -23.97
N PHE A 220 5.60 -10.10 -23.05
CA PHE A 220 5.44 -8.67 -23.35
C PHE A 220 6.73 -7.84 -23.16
N GLU A 221 7.89 -8.48 -23.03
CA GLU A 221 9.17 -7.76 -22.99
C GLU A 221 9.42 -7.04 -24.33
N GLY A 222 9.62 -5.72 -24.28
CA GLY A 222 9.77 -4.86 -25.48
C GLY A 222 8.45 -4.48 -26.18
N TYR A 223 7.30 -4.79 -25.60
CA TYR A 223 5.97 -4.43 -26.12
C TYR A 223 5.29 -3.32 -25.31
N GLU A 224 6.06 -2.47 -24.61
CA GLU A 224 5.52 -1.44 -23.72
C GLU A 224 4.57 -0.47 -24.43
N ASP A 225 4.87 -0.06 -25.66
CA ASP A 225 4.04 0.89 -26.41
C ASP A 225 2.68 0.27 -26.77
N TYR A 226 2.68 -0.99 -27.23
CA TYR A 226 1.46 -1.74 -27.49
C TYR A 226 0.60 -1.91 -26.22
N VAL A 227 1.23 -2.26 -25.10
CA VAL A 227 0.54 -2.40 -23.81
C VAL A 227 -0.07 -1.06 -23.41
N MET A 228 0.68 0.03 -23.52
CA MET A 228 0.21 1.36 -23.16
C MET A 228 -0.92 1.85 -24.05
N ASP A 229 -0.88 1.60 -25.36
CA ASP A 229 -1.96 1.98 -26.28
C ASP A 229 -3.25 1.24 -25.96
N ARG A 230 -3.17 -0.06 -25.66
CA ARG A 230 -4.34 -0.83 -25.22
C ARG A 230 -4.91 -0.31 -23.89
N ILE A 231 -4.06 0.15 -22.98
CA ILE A 231 -4.48 0.73 -21.70
C ILE A 231 -5.12 2.11 -21.87
N LYS A 232 -4.61 2.95 -22.78
CA LYS A 232 -5.24 4.23 -23.11
C LYS A 232 -6.65 4.02 -23.67
N MET A 233 -6.83 3.05 -24.58
CA MET A 233 -8.16 2.68 -25.09
C MET A 233 -9.08 2.23 -23.95
N GLU A 234 -8.60 1.37 -23.05
CA GLU A 234 -9.40 0.90 -21.92
C GLU A 234 -9.80 2.05 -20.96
N ILE A 235 -8.89 2.99 -20.72
CA ILE A 235 -9.13 4.21 -19.94
C ILE A 235 -10.24 5.03 -20.57
N GLU A 236 -10.17 5.27 -21.88
CA GLU A 236 -11.15 6.07 -22.63
C GLU A 236 -12.53 5.40 -22.63
N GLU A 237 -12.58 4.08 -22.79
CA GLU A 237 -13.83 3.31 -22.82
C GLU A 237 -14.53 3.20 -21.46
N ASN A 238 -13.78 3.05 -20.37
CA ASN A 238 -14.34 2.66 -19.07
C ASN A 238 -14.26 3.76 -17.99
N GLY A 239 -13.27 4.66 -18.06
CA GLY A 239 -13.11 5.76 -17.09
C GLY A 239 -12.85 5.33 -15.64
N ASP A 240 -12.49 4.08 -15.40
CA ASP A 240 -12.38 3.46 -14.07
C ASP A 240 -10.93 3.06 -13.70
N ILE A 241 -9.92 3.58 -14.40
CA ILE A 241 -8.51 3.28 -14.15
C ILE A 241 -7.82 4.45 -13.43
N VAL A 242 -7.05 4.11 -12.40
CA VAL A 242 -6.02 4.95 -11.79
C VAL A 242 -4.67 4.41 -12.24
N LEU A 243 -3.99 5.17 -13.11
CA LEU A 243 -2.69 4.81 -13.68
C LEU A 243 -1.59 5.68 -13.05
N ALA A 244 -0.58 5.06 -12.46
CA ALA A 244 0.53 5.74 -11.81
C ALA A 244 1.90 5.39 -12.41
N ASP A 245 2.91 6.22 -12.15
CA ASP A 245 4.22 6.20 -12.81
C ASP A 245 5.27 5.28 -12.14
N TYR A 246 4.86 4.12 -11.64
CA TYR A 246 5.78 3.07 -11.18
C TYR A 246 5.67 1.82 -12.05
N GLU A 247 6.74 1.03 -12.13
CA GLU A 247 6.71 -0.24 -12.87
C GLU A 247 5.81 -1.27 -12.18
N ASP A 248 4.77 -1.74 -12.87
CA ASP A 248 3.73 -2.63 -12.33
C ASP A 248 4.17 -4.09 -12.32
N THR A 249 4.83 -4.49 -11.23
CA THR A 249 5.28 -5.86 -11.00
C THR A 249 4.89 -6.34 -9.61
N TYR A 250 4.93 -7.65 -9.41
CA TYR A 250 4.67 -8.27 -8.11
C TYR A 250 5.53 -7.67 -6.98
N TYR A 251 6.82 -7.43 -7.24
CA TYR A 251 7.74 -6.88 -6.24
C TYR A 251 7.57 -5.37 -6.00
N ASN A 252 6.75 -4.70 -6.81
CA ASN A 252 6.37 -3.30 -6.66
C ASN A 252 4.92 -3.11 -6.16
N LEU A 253 4.24 -4.17 -5.68
CA LEU A 253 2.89 -4.05 -5.11
C LEU A 253 2.80 -3.03 -3.96
N THR A 254 3.89 -2.77 -3.26
CA THR A 254 3.91 -1.78 -2.19
C THR A 254 3.86 -0.35 -2.73
N TRP A 255 4.45 -0.08 -3.91
CA TRP A 255 4.24 1.20 -4.63
C TRP A 255 2.77 1.39 -4.98
N LYS A 256 2.12 0.33 -5.46
CA LYS A 256 0.67 0.32 -5.74
C LYS A 256 -0.14 0.59 -4.48
N THR A 257 0.22 -0.02 -3.35
CA THR A 257 -0.46 0.20 -2.06
C THR A 257 -0.29 1.63 -1.55
N VAL A 258 0.92 2.19 -1.59
CA VAL A 258 1.18 3.60 -1.26
C VAL A 258 0.37 4.53 -2.17
N THR A 259 0.36 4.25 -3.47
CA THR A 259 -0.43 4.99 -4.46
C THR A 259 -1.92 4.95 -4.13
N ASN A 260 -2.45 3.77 -3.78
CA ASN A 260 -3.86 3.62 -3.43
C ASN A 260 -4.24 4.41 -2.18
N LEU A 261 -3.41 4.37 -1.12
CA LEU A 261 -3.65 5.12 0.11
C LEU A 261 -3.67 6.64 -0.16
N ARG A 262 -2.69 7.12 -0.92
CA ARG A 262 -2.61 8.55 -1.28
C ARG A 262 -3.72 8.98 -2.23
N TRP A 263 -4.09 8.13 -3.19
CA TRP A 263 -5.21 8.41 -4.09
C TRP A 263 -6.54 8.45 -3.32
N LEU A 264 -6.82 7.48 -2.45
CA LEU A 264 -8.02 7.48 -1.61
C LEU A 264 -8.08 8.72 -0.71
N SER A 265 -6.94 9.11 -0.12
CA SER A 265 -6.84 10.29 0.75
C SER A 265 -7.05 11.61 0.01
N ALA A 266 -6.48 11.78 -1.20
CA ALA A 266 -6.53 13.04 -1.94
C ALA A 266 -7.79 13.21 -2.82
N PHE A 267 -8.32 12.12 -3.39
CA PHE A 267 -9.37 12.19 -4.41
C PHE A 267 -10.76 11.84 -3.87
N CYS A 268 -10.86 10.96 -2.88
CA CYS A 268 -12.15 10.47 -2.39
C CYS A 268 -12.67 11.25 -1.18
N ASN A 269 -13.96 11.55 -1.17
CA ASN A 269 -14.61 12.18 -0.02
C ASN A 269 -14.84 11.16 1.11
N LYS A 270 -13.92 11.11 2.07
CA LYS A 270 -13.95 10.26 3.26
C LYS A 270 -15.09 10.52 4.27
N TYR A 271 -15.86 11.61 4.09
CA TYR A 271 -16.99 11.94 4.97
C TYR A 271 -18.32 11.31 4.51
N HIS A 272 -18.41 10.86 3.25
CA HIS A 272 -19.60 10.17 2.75
C HIS A 272 -19.61 8.67 3.10
N GLY A 273 -18.50 7.98 2.87
CA GLY A 273 -18.34 6.56 3.21
C GLY A 273 -17.71 6.35 4.60
N ASN A 274 -17.92 5.17 5.19
CA ASN A 274 -17.27 4.79 6.45
C ASN A 274 -15.96 4.04 6.25
N THR A 275 -15.79 3.37 5.11
CA THR A 275 -14.62 2.58 4.80
C THR A 275 -14.36 2.56 3.30
N PHE A 276 -13.12 2.31 2.95
CA PHE A 276 -12.68 1.93 1.62
C PHE A 276 -12.39 0.43 1.59
N MET A 277 -12.33 -0.16 0.40
CA MET A 277 -11.92 -1.54 0.20
C MET A 277 -10.79 -1.60 -0.82
N ILE A 278 -9.78 -2.41 -0.54
CA ILE A 278 -8.76 -2.79 -1.53
C ILE A 278 -8.88 -4.30 -1.74
N ILE A 279 -8.80 -4.77 -2.98
CA ILE A 279 -8.96 -6.19 -3.34
C ILE A 279 -8.11 -6.56 -4.56
N ASP A 280 -7.64 -7.80 -4.64
CA ASP A 280 -7.01 -8.34 -5.86
C ASP A 280 -8.04 -8.66 -6.96
N ASP A 281 -7.62 -8.56 -8.23
CA ASP A 281 -8.48 -8.79 -9.39
C ASP A 281 -8.84 -10.27 -9.65
N ASP A 282 -8.25 -11.21 -8.92
CA ASP A 282 -8.59 -12.63 -8.90
C ASP A 282 -9.54 -13.02 -7.75
N HIS A 283 -9.85 -12.07 -6.85
CA HIS A 283 -10.84 -12.22 -5.78
C HIS A 283 -12.14 -11.50 -6.12
N ARG A 284 -13.23 -11.91 -5.47
CA ARG A 284 -14.57 -11.34 -5.63
C ARG A 284 -15.23 -11.19 -4.27
N MET A 285 -16.28 -10.37 -4.20
CA MET A 285 -17.00 -10.09 -2.96
C MET A 285 -18.52 -10.23 -3.09
N ASN A 286 -19.18 -10.71 -2.04
CA ASN A 286 -20.63 -10.68 -1.91
C ASN A 286 -21.08 -9.35 -1.30
N LEU A 287 -21.64 -8.43 -2.11
CA LEU A 287 -22.03 -7.10 -1.62
C LEU A 287 -23.14 -7.11 -0.57
N THR A 288 -23.98 -8.15 -0.53
CA THR A 288 -24.99 -8.29 0.54
C THR A 288 -24.33 -8.59 1.88
N MET A 289 -23.29 -9.44 1.88
CA MET A 289 -22.53 -9.74 3.09
C MET A 289 -21.66 -8.55 3.52
N VAL A 290 -21.08 -7.82 2.56
CA VAL A 290 -20.35 -6.58 2.83
C VAL A 290 -21.28 -5.56 3.50
N ALA A 291 -22.46 -5.29 2.94
CA ALA A 291 -23.42 -4.37 3.56
C ALA A 291 -23.76 -4.75 5.01
N ARG A 292 -24.04 -6.04 5.27
CA ARG A 292 -24.29 -6.53 6.64
C ARG A 292 -23.11 -6.33 7.58
N MET A 293 -21.88 -6.53 7.10
CA MET A 293 -20.69 -6.24 7.89
C MET A 293 -20.62 -4.75 8.25
N LEU A 294 -20.81 -3.87 7.27
CA LEU A 294 -20.80 -2.41 7.49
C LEU A 294 -21.87 -1.96 8.49
N ASP A 295 -23.03 -2.62 8.50
CA ASP A 295 -24.13 -2.30 9.42
C ASP A 295 -23.93 -2.87 10.84
N SER A 296 -23.15 -3.95 10.98
CA SER A 296 -22.97 -4.67 12.25
C SER A 296 -21.82 -4.15 13.12
N VAL A 297 -20.91 -3.38 12.54
CA VAL A 297 -19.76 -2.80 13.23
C VAL A 297 -20.09 -1.35 13.61
N SER A 298 -19.70 -0.92 14.82
CA SER A 298 -19.89 0.48 15.23
C SER A 298 -19.21 1.43 14.23
N LYS A 299 -19.83 2.59 13.97
CA LYS A 299 -19.27 3.59 13.06
C LYS A 299 -17.85 4.02 13.48
N GLU A 300 -17.61 4.15 14.77
CA GLU A 300 -16.29 4.50 15.29
C GLU A 300 -15.23 3.44 14.94
N THR A 301 -15.49 2.18 15.26
CA THR A 301 -14.56 1.08 14.96
C THR A 301 -14.36 0.92 13.45
N LEU A 302 -15.44 1.03 12.67
CA LEU A 302 -15.37 0.88 11.22
C LEU A 302 -14.49 1.93 10.57
N ARG A 303 -14.53 3.18 11.06
CA ARG A 303 -13.77 4.30 10.50
C ARG A 303 -12.33 4.39 10.99
N LYS A 304 -12.01 3.80 12.14
CA LYS A 304 -10.68 3.91 12.79
C LYS A 304 -9.81 2.65 12.70
N SER A 305 -10.30 1.59 12.06
CA SER A 305 -9.62 0.30 12.04
C SER A 305 -9.49 -0.30 10.63
N ILE A 306 -8.68 -1.35 10.53
CA ILE A 306 -8.54 -2.17 9.32
C ILE A 306 -9.22 -3.52 9.55
N PHE A 307 -9.96 -4.00 8.55
CA PHE A 307 -10.63 -5.30 8.61
C PHE A 307 -10.15 -6.20 7.47
N GLY A 308 -9.94 -7.48 7.76
CA GLY A 308 -9.52 -8.44 6.75
C GLY A 308 -9.28 -9.82 7.35
N PHE A 309 -8.68 -10.72 6.58
CA PHE A 309 -8.15 -11.95 7.17
C PHE A 309 -6.78 -11.64 7.81
N ILE A 310 -6.75 -11.47 9.13
CA ILE A 310 -5.52 -11.10 9.85
C ILE A 310 -4.59 -12.31 10.00
N ALA A 311 -3.42 -12.25 9.38
CA ALA A 311 -2.29 -13.13 9.63
C ALA A 311 -1.57 -12.70 10.92
N LYS A 312 -1.37 -13.64 11.83
CA LYS A 312 -0.80 -13.35 13.17
C LYS A 312 0.56 -13.98 13.42
N PHE A 313 0.87 -15.06 12.71
CA PHE A 313 1.99 -15.96 13.03
C PHE A 313 2.84 -16.32 11.81
N ASP A 314 2.69 -15.58 10.72
CA ASP A 314 3.46 -15.81 9.51
C ASP A 314 4.94 -15.49 9.76
N LEU A 315 5.81 -16.34 9.20
CA LEU A 315 7.26 -16.19 9.34
C LEU A 315 7.88 -15.56 8.10
N ALA A 316 8.96 -14.81 8.31
CA ALA A 316 9.83 -14.29 7.27
C ALA A 316 10.35 -15.44 6.40
N TYR A 317 10.05 -15.41 5.10
CA TYR A 317 10.52 -16.48 4.23
C TYR A 317 11.99 -16.28 3.85
N ARG A 318 12.89 -17.16 4.28
CA ARG A 318 14.35 -16.96 4.17
C ARG A 318 15.01 -17.57 2.94
N SER A 319 14.27 -18.31 2.10
CA SER A 319 14.86 -18.94 0.92
C SER A 319 14.70 -18.07 -0.33
N PRO A 320 15.81 -17.74 -1.03
CA PRO A 320 15.79 -16.93 -2.26
C PRO A 320 15.13 -17.64 -3.45
N MET A 321 14.80 -18.93 -3.32
CA MET A 321 14.13 -19.69 -4.38
C MET A 321 12.62 -19.45 -4.45
N LYS A 322 12.04 -18.67 -3.53
CA LYS A 322 10.61 -18.36 -3.54
C LYS A 322 10.38 -16.87 -3.71
N LYS A 323 9.23 -16.55 -4.31
CA LYS A 323 8.78 -15.17 -4.54
C LYS A 323 8.61 -14.32 -3.28
N TRP A 324 8.56 -14.93 -2.09
CA TRP A 324 8.39 -14.23 -0.81
C TRP A 324 9.70 -14.06 -0.03
N PHE A 325 10.86 -14.33 -0.64
CA PHE A 325 12.16 -14.20 0.01
C PHE A 325 12.34 -12.85 0.72
N LEU A 326 12.79 -12.86 1.97
CA LEU A 326 13.12 -11.68 2.78
C LEU A 326 14.50 -11.87 3.40
N SER A 327 15.43 -10.97 3.06
CA SER A 327 16.77 -10.99 3.65
C SER A 327 16.74 -10.49 5.10
N TYR A 328 17.75 -10.86 5.89
CA TYR A 328 17.89 -10.34 7.26
C TYR A 328 18.19 -8.84 7.31
N HIS A 329 18.67 -8.23 6.22
CA HIS A 329 18.87 -6.77 6.12
C HIS A 329 17.55 -6.03 5.86
N GLU A 330 16.60 -6.69 5.21
CA GLU A 330 15.25 -6.15 5.00
C GLU A 330 14.41 -6.33 6.27
N PHE A 331 14.41 -7.55 6.82
CA PHE A 331 13.64 -7.94 8.00
C PHE A 331 14.49 -8.83 8.92
N PRO A 332 15.13 -8.25 9.95
CA PRO A 332 16.04 -8.99 10.84
C PRO A 332 15.36 -10.09 11.70
N TRP A 333 14.06 -9.93 11.99
CA TRP A 333 13.24 -10.84 12.79
C TRP A 333 12.55 -11.92 11.95
N ASP A 334 12.25 -13.05 12.60
CA ASP A 334 11.62 -14.20 11.95
C ASP A 334 10.09 -14.15 11.98
N LEU A 335 9.45 -13.69 13.06
CA LEU A 335 8.01 -13.48 13.10
C LEU A 335 7.64 -12.16 12.42
N MET A 336 6.68 -12.17 11.50
CA MET A 336 6.18 -10.96 10.84
C MET A 336 5.23 -10.16 11.74
N TYR A 337 4.97 -8.90 11.37
CA TYR A 337 3.90 -8.09 11.95
C TYR A 337 2.56 -8.84 11.88
N GLN A 338 1.58 -8.44 12.67
CA GLN A 338 0.20 -8.78 12.34
C GLN A 338 -0.22 -7.92 11.14
N TYR A 339 -0.86 -8.52 10.14
CA TYR A 339 -1.31 -7.80 8.94
C TYR A 339 -2.57 -8.42 8.33
N PRO A 340 -3.41 -7.63 7.64
CA PRO A 340 -4.45 -8.18 6.78
C PRO A 340 -3.81 -8.82 5.54
N ARG A 341 -4.11 -10.09 5.23
CA ARG A 341 -3.57 -10.75 4.02
C ARG A 341 -3.93 -9.98 2.75
N GLY A 342 -3.00 -9.95 1.80
CA GLY A 342 -3.03 -9.03 0.64
C GLY A 342 -4.22 -9.15 -0.31
N PHE A 343 -4.97 -10.25 -0.30
CA PHE A 343 -6.07 -10.45 -1.24
C PHE A 343 -7.23 -9.47 -1.08
N SER A 344 -7.50 -9.01 0.16
CA SER A 344 -8.52 -8.01 0.41
C SER A 344 -8.49 -7.45 1.84
N GLN A 345 -8.80 -6.15 1.96
CA GLN A 345 -8.90 -5.43 3.21
C GLN A 345 -9.88 -4.26 3.10
N PHE A 346 -10.54 -3.96 4.22
CA PHE A 346 -11.29 -2.72 4.42
C PHE A 346 -10.45 -1.75 5.26
N ILE A 347 -10.39 -0.50 4.83
CA ILE A 347 -9.62 0.57 5.47
C ILE A 347 -10.60 1.65 5.91
N GLY A 348 -10.67 1.90 7.22
CA GLY A 348 -11.52 2.93 7.79
C GLY A 348 -11.26 4.33 7.21
N ALA A 349 -12.32 5.10 7.03
CA ALA A 349 -12.23 6.40 6.38
C ALA A 349 -11.46 7.45 7.20
N ASP A 350 -11.40 7.34 8.53
CA ASP A 350 -10.71 8.32 9.38
C ASP A 350 -9.20 8.07 9.45
N ILE A 351 -8.72 6.88 9.08
CA ILE A 351 -7.28 6.53 9.12
C ILE A 351 -6.58 6.67 7.77
N VAL A 352 -7.30 6.89 6.66
CA VAL A 352 -6.69 6.87 5.32
C VAL A 352 -5.65 7.98 5.12
N ASP A 353 -5.89 9.16 5.69
CA ASP A 353 -4.95 10.29 5.59
C ASP A 353 -3.69 10.01 6.41
N ASP A 354 -3.86 9.52 7.64
CA ASP A 354 -2.77 9.14 8.53
C ASP A 354 -1.90 8.06 7.90
N MET A 355 -2.53 7.05 7.27
CA MET A 355 -1.83 6.00 6.53
C MET A 355 -1.12 6.53 5.29
N ALA A 356 -1.71 7.47 4.55
CA ALA A 356 -1.10 8.13 3.39
C ALA A 356 0.14 8.94 3.79
N ILE A 357 0.09 9.64 4.93
CA ILE A 357 1.23 10.38 5.49
C ILE A 357 2.30 9.41 5.99
N ALA A 358 1.91 8.43 6.81
CA ALA A 358 2.79 7.41 7.38
C ALA A 358 3.54 6.58 6.33
N SER A 359 2.96 6.49 5.13
CA SER A 359 3.57 5.77 4.02
C SER A 359 4.95 6.34 3.64
N ALA A 360 5.14 7.64 3.81
CA ALA A 360 6.39 8.34 3.53
C ALA A 360 7.47 8.14 4.61
N TYR A 361 7.07 7.69 5.81
CA TYR A 361 7.92 7.49 6.99
C TYR A 361 8.13 6.00 7.32
N THR A 362 7.82 5.13 6.38
CA THR A 362 7.94 3.68 6.57
C THR A 362 8.64 3.08 5.37
N ARG A 363 9.79 2.46 5.61
CA ARG A 363 10.57 1.81 4.56
C ARG A 363 9.72 0.76 3.84
N TYR A 364 9.56 0.92 2.55
CA TYR A 364 8.66 0.07 1.77
C TYR A 364 9.32 -0.59 0.56
N ASN A 365 10.57 -0.23 0.25
CA ASN A 365 11.34 -1.00 -0.70
C ASN A 365 11.48 -2.43 -0.16
N TYR A 366 11.02 -3.39 -0.97
CA TYR A 366 11.11 -4.83 -0.72
C TYR A 366 10.20 -5.41 0.39
N ALA A 367 9.42 -4.60 1.10
CA ALA A 367 8.40 -5.14 2.01
C ALA A 367 7.26 -5.79 1.18
N PRO A 368 6.81 -7.02 1.50
CA PRO A 368 5.52 -7.51 1.01
C PRO A 368 4.43 -6.48 1.36
N GLU A 369 3.53 -6.20 0.44
CA GLU A 369 2.63 -5.05 0.54
C GLU A 369 1.62 -5.20 1.67
N ASP A 370 1.22 -6.43 1.96
CA ASP A 370 0.30 -6.77 3.03
C ASP A 370 0.97 -6.64 4.41
N VAL A 371 2.20 -7.18 4.55
CA VAL A 371 3.06 -6.95 5.72
C VAL A 371 3.30 -5.45 5.93
N TYR A 372 3.52 -4.69 4.86
CA TYR A 372 3.70 -3.24 4.92
C TYR A 372 2.48 -2.52 5.50
N LEU A 373 1.25 -2.90 5.13
CA LEU A 373 0.05 -2.36 5.77
C LEU A 373 0.01 -2.66 7.26
N GLY A 374 0.42 -3.87 7.68
CA GLY A 374 0.56 -4.21 9.10
C GLY A 374 1.61 -3.37 9.83
N MET A 375 2.72 -3.06 9.16
CA MET A 375 3.77 -2.18 9.69
C MET A 375 3.27 -0.75 9.90
N VAL A 376 2.59 -0.18 8.89
CA VAL A 376 2.00 1.17 8.99
C VAL A 376 0.95 1.21 10.10
N ALA A 377 0.06 0.21 10.17
CA ALA A 377 -0.93 0.09 11.23
C ALA A 377 -0.28 0.01 12.62
N PHE A 378 0.78 -0.79 12.77
CA PHE A 378 1.52 -0.90 14.03
C PHE A 378 2.16 0.43 14.45
N LYS A 379 2.80 1.16 13.53
CA LYS A 379 3.42 2.46 13.83
C LYS A 379 2.38 3.51 14.24
N LEU A 380 1.19 3.48 13.64
CA LEU A 380 0.09 4.38 13.96
C LEU A 380 -0.78 3.92 15.15
N GLY A 381 -0.62 2.67 15.61
CA GLY A 381 -1.50 2.08 16.62
C GLY A 381 -2.94 1.90 16.14
N ILE A 382 -3.11 1.52 14.87
CA ILE A 382 -4.40 1.20 14.26
C ILE A 382 -4.74 -0.26 14.55
N ASP A 383 -5.98 -0.50 14.97
CA ASP A 383 -6.46 -1.85 15.27
C ASP A 383 -6.76 -2.67 14.01
N LEU A 384 -6.46 -3.97 14.08
CA LEU A 384 -6.73 -4.96 13.04
C LEU A 384 -7.83 -5.92 13.50
N HIS A 385 -8.93 -6.00 12.74
CA HIS A 385 -10.05 -6.89 13.03
C HIS A 385 -10.14 -8.03 12.03
N HIS A 386 -10.20 -9.26 12.55
CA HIS A 386 -10.30 -10.46 11.73
C HIS A 386 -11.73 -10.71 11.25
N VAL A 387 -11.89 -10.99 9.95
CA VAL A 387 -13.16 -11.30 9.32
C VAL A 387 -13.19 -12.74 8.83
N ASN A 388 -13.90 -13.60 9.55
CA ASN A 388 -13.94 -15.06 9.31
C ASN A 388 -14.50 -15.46 7.94
N SER A 389 -15.28 -14.60 7.29
CA SER A 389 -15.91 -14.87 5.99
C SER A 389 -15.06 -14.42 4.79
N MET A 390 -13.83 -13.98 5.03
CA MET A 390 -12.84 -13.66 3.98
C MET A 390 -11.83 -14.79 3.89
N TYR A 391 -11.61 -15.32 2.69
CA TYR A 391 -10.78 -16.49 2.47
C TYR A 391 -9.71 -16.20 1.44
N ASP A 392 -8.45 -16.40 1.85
CA ASP A 392 -7.29 -16.42 0.96
C ASP A 392 -7.32 -17.67 0.06
N HIS A 393 -6.60 -17.64 -1.07
CA HIS A 393 -6.52 -18.63 -2.14
C HIS A 393 -6.95 -20.07 -1.79
N ARG A 394 -6.22 -20.73 -0.88
CA ARG A 394 -6.45 -22.12 -0.45
C ARG A 394 -7.32 -22.24 0.80
N GLU A 395 -7.50 -21.16 1.54
CA GLU A 395 -8.22 -21.17 2.82
C GLU A 395 -9.70 -21.48 2.65
N TYR A 396 -10.31 -21.11 1.52
CA TYR A 396 -11.73 -21.44 1.28
C TYR A 396 -11.95 -22.95 1.18
N GLU A 397 -11.12 -23.66 0.42
CA GLU A 397 -11.18 -25.12 0.32
C GLU A 397 -10.85 -25.78 1.66
N LEU A 398 -9.81 -25.32 2.35
CA LEU A 398 -9.33 -25.91 3.61
C LEU A 398 -10.29 -25.72 4.80
N ARG A 399 -10.87 -24.52 4.95
CA ARG A 399 -11.64 -24.16 6.16
C ARG A 399 -13.15 -24.16 5.95
N ASN A 400 -13.61 -23.86 4.75
CA ASN A 400 -15.04 -23.72 4.48
C ASN A 400 -15.61 -24.93 3.74
N ASN A 401 -14.82 -25.59 2.88
CA ASN A 401 -15.23 -26.75 2.07
C ASN A 401 -16.59 -26.57 1.37
N GLY A 402 -16.95 -25.31 1.01
CA GLY A 402 -18.22 -24.95 0.39
C GLY A 402 -19.46 -24.94 1.29
N THR A 403 -19.31 -25.04 2.61
CA THR A 403 -20.46 -25.18 3.54
C THR A 403 -21.13 -23.85 3.89
N ARG A 404 -20.40 -22.73 3.89
CA ARG A 404 -20.95 -21.39 4.19
C ARG A 404 -20.65 -20.40 3.04
N PRO A 405 -21.49 -19.37 2.84
CA PRO A 405 -21.18 -18.34 1.85
C PRO A 405 -19.91 -17.57 2.23
N ALA A 406 -19.05 -17.30 1.25
CA ALA A 406 -17.92 -16.39 1.41
C ALA A 406 -18.35 -14.95 1.19
N MET A 407 -17.86 -14.05 2.06
CA MET A 407 -17.93 -12.62 1.80
C MET A 407 -16.87 -12.22 0.78
N VAL A 408 -15.64 -12.74 0.90
CA VAL A 408 -14.56 -12.57 -0.08
C VAL A 408 -13.85 -13.90 -0.28
N ALA A 409 -13.63 -14.29 -1.54
CA ALA A 409 -12.84 -15.46 -1.93
C ALA A 409 -12.43 -15.36 -3.41
N LEU A 410 -11.63 -16.30 -3.90
CA LEU A 410 -11.29 -16.39 -5.33
C LEU A 410 -12.52 -16.39 -6.25
N SER A 411 -12.38 -15.75 -7.41
CA SER A 411 -13.45 -15.57 -8.40
C SER A 411 -14.17 -16.86 -8.79
N LYS A 412 -13.42 -17.96 -8.92
CA LYS A 412 -13.95 -19.29 -9.26
C LYS A 412 -15.08 -19.76 -8.34
N TYR A 413 -15.15 -19.29 -7.10
CA TYR A 413 -16.21 -19.67 -6.15
C TYR A 413 -17.50 -18.85 -6.30
N PHE A 414 -17.44 -17.71 -6.98
CA PHE A 414 -18.59 -16.86 -7.28
C PHE A 414 -19.16 -17.14 -8.67
N GLU A 415 -18.32 -17.61 -9.59
CA GLU A 415 -18.69 -17.88 -10.99
C GLU A 415 -19.41 -19.23 -11.15
N ARG A 416 -19.13 -20.21 -10.28
CA ARG A 416 -19.71 -21.57 -10.35
C ARG A 416 -21.17 -21.67 -9.86
N ALA A 417 -21.71 -20.66 -9.20
CA ALA A 417 -23.04 -20.70 -8.57
C ALA A 417 -24.24 -20.72 -9.55
N ARG A 418 -24.04 -21.08 -10.83
CA ARG A 418 -25.08 -21.14 -11.87
C ARG A 418 -25.17 -22.48 -12.63
N ARG A 419 -24.56 -23.56 -12.12
CA ARG A 419 -24.72 -24.92 -12.69
C ARG A 419 -25.59 -25.87 -11.84
N ARG A 420 -26.65 -25.35 -11.20
CA ARG A 420 -27.70 -26.20 -10.63
C ARG A 420 -29.06 -25.67 -11.04
#